data_AF-A0A7S7U8G3-F1
#
_entry.id   AF-A0A7S7U8G3-F1
#
_cell.length_a   1.000
_cell.length_b   1.000
_cell.length_c   1.000
_cell.angle_alpha   90.00
_cell.angle_beta   90.00
_cell.angle_gamma   90.00
#
_symmetry.space_group_name_H-M   'P 1'
#
loop_
_entity.id
_entity.type
_entity.pdbx_description
1 polymer ?
#
loop_
_entity_poly.entity_id
_entity_poly.type
_entity_poly.pdbx_seq_one_letter_code
_entity_poly.pdbx_strand_id
1 'polypeptide(L)'
;MTWFAKPKPADIWDEAIASPLGDIEAAARIRAICEAAAQSAIATARNDKDESARYERAAKVAMEIAMKISDGLMRDDAVHRIVDLCMTANDLKTAQILFRAIQASWIRETVQRDHPALVQ
;
A
#
# COMPACT_ATOMS: atom_id res chain seq x y z
N MET A 1 -36.65 -13.24 7.72
CA MET A 1 -36.11 -13.72 6.44
C MET A 1 -34.81 -12.98 6.13
N THR A 2 -33.70 -13.37 6.76
CA THR A 2 -32.36 -12.84 6.44
C THR A 2 -31.52 -14.02 5.96
N TRP A 3 -31.77 -14.39 4.71
CA TRP A 3 -31.08 -15.48 4.04
C TRP A 3 -29.95 -14.85 3.20
N PHE A 4 -28.71 -15.22 3.52
CA PHE A 4 -27.49 -14.98 2.72
C PHE A 4 -26.86 -13.58 2.72
N ALA A 5 -26.41 -13.08 3.89
CA ALA A 5 -25.18 -12.31 3.88
C ALA A 5 -24.01 -13.30 3.72
N LYS A 6 -23.60 -13.59 2.49
CA LYS A 6 -22.38 -14.37 2.24
C LYS A 6 -21.21 -13.63 2.90
N PRO A 7 -20.33 -14.29 3.68
CA PRO A 7 -19.12 -13.65 4.16
C PRO A 7 -18.34 -13.16 2.93
N LYS A 8 -17.94 -11.88 2.93
CA LYS A 8 -17.03 -11.36 1.91
C LYS A 8 -15.78 -12.27 1.93
N PRO A 9 -15.28 -12.72 0.77
CA PRO A 9 -14.02 -13.45 0.71
C PRO A 9 -12.94 -12.67 1.45
N ALA A 10 -12.11 -13.37 2.23
CA ALA A 10 -10.97 -12.75 2.89
C ALA A 10 -10.09 -12.09 1.84
N ASP A 11 -9.58 -10.90 2.15
CA ASP A 11 -8.69 -10.21 1.23
C ASP A 11 -7.29 -10.79 1.31
N ILE A 12 -6.48 -10.56 0.28
CA ILE A 12 -5.11 -11.07 0.24
C ILE A 12 -4.24 -10.54 1.39
N TRP A 13 -4.57 -9.39 1.99
CA TRP A 13 -3.88 -8.89 3.18
C TRP A 13 -4.39 -9.50 4.49
N ASP A 14 -5.50 -10.25 4.47
CA ASP A 14 -6.02 -10.98 5.63
C ASP A 14 -5.43 -12.41 5.74
N GLU A 15 -4.74 -12.88 4.70
CA GLU A 15 -4.11 -14.20 4.67
C GLU A 15 -2.85 -14.26 5.56
N ALA A 16 -2.70 -15.35 6.32
CA ALA A 16 -1.51 -15.58 7.13
C ALA A 16 -0.26 -15.67 6.24
N ILE A 17 0.70 -14.78 6.50
CA ILE A 17 1.97 -14.75 5.76
C ILE A 17 2.84 -15.93 6.23
N ALA A 18 3.17 -16.84 5.32
CA ALA A 18 4.18 -17.86 5.56
C ALA A 18 5.56 -17.18 5.73
N SER A 19 6.02 -17.11 6.97
CA SER A 19 7.30 -16.47 7.33
C SER A 19 8.43 -17.51 7.35
N PRO A 20 9.67 -17.14 6.96
CA PRO A 20 10.09 -15.85 6.42
C PRO A 20 9.90 -15.75 4.88
N LEU A 21 9.46 -14.57 4.41
CA LEU A 21 9.51 -14.22 2.98
C LEU A 21 10.92 -13.71 2.64
N GLY A 22 11.44 -14.05 1.45
CA GLY A 22 12.57 -13.34 0.88
C GLY A 22 12.16 -11.95 0.38
N ASP A 23 13.14 -11.08 0.14
CA ASP A 23 12.90 -9.68 -0.28
C ASP A 23 12.11 -9.58 -1.60
N ILE A 24 12.35 -10.51 -2.54
CA ILE A 24 11.64 -10.58 -3.82
C ILE A 24 10.17 -10.96 -3.60
N GLU A 25 9.91 -11.99 -2.79
CA GLU A 25 8.55 -12.43 -2.48
C GLU A 25 7.80 -11.37 -1.66
N ALA A 26 8.49 -10.68 -0.75
CA ALA A 26 7.96 -9.55 0.01
C ALA A 26 7.53 -8.40 -0.93
N ALA A 27 8.39 -7.99 -1.85
CA ALA A 27 8.08 -6.95 -2.83
C ALA A 27 6.92 -7.37 -3.76
N ALA A 28 6.91 -8.63 -4.22
CA ALA A 28 5.82 -9.18 -5.02
C ALA A 28 4.49 -9.21 -4.25
N ARG A 29 4.52 -9.52 -2.94
CA ARG A 29 3.34 -9.50 -2.09
C ARG A 29 2.79 -8.09 -1.90
N ILE A 30 3.65 -7.10 -1.67
CA ILE A 30 3.25 -5.68 -1.60
C ILE A 30 2.58 -5.27 -2.90
N ARG A 31 3.18 -5.62 -4.04
CA ARG A 31 2.59 -5.37 -5.36
C ARG A 31 1.17 -5.92 -5.46
N ALA A 32 0.96 -7.18 -5.10
CA ALA A 32 -0.36 -7.80 -5.13
C ALA A 32 -1.35 -7.06 -4.21
N ILE A 33 -0.94 -6.73 -2.98
CA ILE A 33 -1.76 -5.98 -2.00
C ILE A 33 -2.20 -4.63 -2.59
N CYS A 34 -1.26 -3.85 -3.13
CA CYS A 34 -1.58 -2.55 -3.73
C CYS A 34 -2.54 -2.69 -4.92
N GLU A 35 -2.35 -3.69 -5.78
CA GLU A 35 -3.23 -3.93 -6.93
C GLU A 35 -4.65 -4.32 -6.48
N ALA A 36 -4.79 -5.22 -5.51
CA ALA A 36 -6.09 -5.62 -4.99
C ALA A 36 -6.79 -4.52 -4.17
N ALA A 37 -6.03 -3.62 -3.56
CA ALA A 37 -6.54 -2.50 -2.78
C ALA A 37 -6.87 -1.25 -3.62
N ALA A 38 -6.51 -1.22 -4.90
CA ALA A 38 -6.66 -0.03 -5.75
C ALA A 38 -8.10 0.50 -5.79
N GLN A 39 -9.10 -0.38 -5.90
CA GLN A 39 -10.51 0.04 -5.89
C GLN A 39 -10.95 0.59 -4.54
N SER A 40 -10.50 -0.03 -3.44
CA SER A 40 -10.76 0.46 -2.09
C SER A 40 -10.12 1.83 -1.88
N ALA A 41 -8.91 2.07 -2.41
CA ALA A 41 -8.26 3.39 -2.38
C ALA A 41 -9.07 4.44 -3.14
N ILE A 42 -9.53 4.15 -4.38
CA ILE A 42 -10.38 5.07 -5.15
C ILE A 42 -11.68 5.41 -4.40
N ALA A 43 -12.32 4.41 -3.80
CA ALA A 43 -13.53 4.61 -3.01
C ALA A 43 -13.27 5.42 -1.72
N THR A 44 -12.12 5.19 -1.07
CA THR A 44 -11.66 5.96 0.09
C THR A 44 -11.50 7.44 -0.24
N ALA A 45 -10.91 7.77 -1.39
CA ALA A 45 -10.79 9.16 -1.85
C ALA A 45 -12.15 9.85 -2.06
N ARG A 46 -13.23 9.08 -2.23
CA ARG A 46 -14.62 9.56 -2.34
C ARG A 46 -15.36 9.55 -0.99
N ASN A 47 -14.66 9.34 0.12
CA ASN A 47 -15.16 9.23 1.48
C ASN A 47 -16.12 8.04 1.72
N ASP A 48 -15.95 6.93 1.00
CA ASP A 48 -16.64 5.69 1.31
C ASP A 48 -16.03 5.06 2.57
N LYS A 49 -16.80 5.04 3.66
CA LYS A 49 -16.34 4.60 4.98
C LYS A 49 -16.03 3.10 5.04
N ASP A 50 -16.77 2.27 4.32
CA ASP A 50 -16.59 0.83 4.35
C ASP A 50 -15.30 0.44 3.62
N GLU A 51 -15.04 1.11 2.49
CA GLU A 51 -13.81 0.92 1.73
C GLU A 51 -12.59 1.59 2.36
N SER A 52 -12.78 2.67 3.13
CA SER A 52 -11.72 3.31 3.91
C SER A 52 -11.04 2.33 4.88
N ALA A 53 -11.84 1.61 5.67
CA ALA A 53 -11.31 0.61 6.60
C ALA A 53 -10.59 -0.55 5.88
N ARG A 54 -11.03 -0.89 4.66
CA ARG A 54 -10.42 -1.93 3.82
C ARG A 54 -9.07 -1.47 3.25
N TYR A 55 -9.01 -0.24 2.74
CA TYR A 55 -7.76 0.41 2.32
C TYR A 55 -6.76 0.50 3.48
N GLU A 56 -7.18 0.97 4.66
CA GLU A 56 -6.29 1.13 5.81
C GLU A 56 -5.64 -0.20 6.24
N ARG A 57 -6.40 -1.30 6.23
CA ARG A 57 -5.85 -2.64 6.50
C ARG A 57 -4.83 -3.05 5.45
N ALA A 58 -5.14 -2.87 4.17
CA ALA A 58 -4.24 -3.20 3.08
C ALA A 58 -2.92 -2.40 3.16
N ALA A 59 -3.02 -1.09 3.34
CA ALA A 59 -1.88 -0.19 3.46
C ALA A 59 -0.99 -0.56 4.65
N LYS A 60 -1.59 -0.87 5.82
CA LYS A 60 -0.86 -1.30 7.00
C LYS A 60 -0.06 -2.57 6.76
N VAL A 61 -0.68 -3.62 6.20
CA VAL A 61 0.00 -4.88 5.91
C VAL A 61 1.13 -4.68 4.90
N ALA A 62 0.91 -3.88 3.85
CA ALA A 62 1.95 -3.55 2.88
C ALA A 62 3.15 -2.85 3.54
N MET A 63 2.92 -1.88 4.43
CA MET A 63 3.98 -1.18 5.17
C MET A 63 4.75 -2.15 6.09
N GLU A 64 4.06 -3.02 6.82
CA GLU A 64 4.69 -4.01 7.70
C GLU A 64 5.58 -5.00 6.92
N ILE A 65 5.20 -5.37 5.69
CA ILE A 65 6.02 -6.19 4.81
C ILE A 65 7.22 -5.36 4.32
N ALA A 66 7.03 -4.11 3.91
CA ALA A 66 8.10 -3.25 3.41
C ALA A 66 9.21 -3.05 4.47
N MET A 67 8.83 -2.92 5.75
CA MET A 67 9.77 -2.81 6.87
C MET A 67 10.66 -4.05 7.05
N LYS A 68 10.26 -5.21 6.52
CA LYS A 68 11.02 -6.46 6.61
C LYS A 68 11.95 -6.68 5.41
N ILE A 69 11.85 -5.86 4.36
CA ILE A 69 12.73 -5.94 3.19
C ILE A 69 14.12 -5.42 3.57
N SER A 70 15.13 -6.26 3.38
CA SER A 70 16.52 -5.96 3.75
C SER A 70 17.23 -5.14 2.66
N ASP A 71 17.03 -5.49 1.39
CA ASP A 71 17.56 -4.73 0.26
C ASP A 71 16.94 -3.33 0.16
N GLY A 72 17.79 -2.30 0.23
CA GLY A 72 17.34 -0.92 0.26
C GLY A 72 16.63 -0.46 -1.01
N LEU A 73 17.04 -0.95 -2.19
CA LEU A 73 16.42 -0.57 -3.46
C LEU A 73 15.06 -1.27 -3.62
N MET A 74 14.96 -2.55 -3.28
CA MET A 74 13.68 -3.27 -3.29
C MET A 74 12.70 -2.69 -2.27
N ARG A 75 13.18 -2.31 -1.08
CA ARG A 75 12.35 -1.64 -0.07
C ARG A 75 11.84 -0.31 -0.59
N ASP A 76 12.71 0.51 -1.16
CA ASP A 76 12.34 1.84 -1.66
C ASP A 76 11.38 1.77 -2.86
N ASP A 77 11.54 0.78 -3.76
CA ASP A 77 10.58 0.48 -4.84
C ASP A 77 9.22 0.04 -4.28
N ALA A 78 9.22 -0.82 -3.27
CA ALA A 78 8.00 -1.25 -2.60
C ALA A 78 7.31 -0.09 -1.86
N VAL A 79 8.07 0.79 -1.18
CA VAL A 79 7.53 1.98 -0.52
C VAL A 79 6.96 2.95 -1.54
N HIS A 80 7.61 3.16 -2.69
CA HIS A 80 7.06 3.96 -3.79
C HIS A 80 5.67 3.45 -4.23
N ARG A 81 5.51 2.12 -4.38
CA ARG A 81 4.21 1.51 -4.70
C ARG A 81 3.13 1.82 -3.65
N ILE A 82 3.51 1.81 -2.37
CA ILE A 82 2.58 2.14 -1.28
C ILE A 82 2.23 3.63 -1.31
N VAL A 83 3.19 4.51 -1.63
CA VAL A 83 2.94 5.94 -1.84
C VAL A 83 1.89 6.15 -2.93
N ASP A 84 1.99 5.48 -4.07
CA ASP A 84 1.00 5.57 -5.15
C ASP A 84 -0.41 5.18 -4.68
N LEU A 85 -0.50 4.12 -3.88
CA LEU A 85 -1.78 3.68 -3.31
C LEU A 85 -2.35 4.73 -2.36
N CYS A 86 -1.53 5.30 -1.47
CA CYS A 86 -1.96 6.36 -0.55
C CYS A 86 -2.39 7.63 -1.29
N MET A 87 -1.66 8.02 -2.35
CA MET A 87 -2.02 9.14 -3.21
C MET A 87 -3.36 8.90 -3.91
N THR A 88 -3.59 7.68 -4.40
CA THR A 88 -4.88 7.27 -4.98
C THR A 88 -6.03 7.38 -3.96
N ALA A 89 -5.76 7.11 -2.68
CA ALA A 89 -6.72 7.24 -1.58
C ALA A 89 -6.89 8.68 -1.05
N ASN A 90 -6.17 9.66 -1.61
CA ASN A 90 -6.06 11.03 -1.07
C ASN A 90 -5.53 11.08 0.38
N ASP A 91 -4.77 10.06 0.79
CA ASP A 91 -4.09 9.99 2.09
C ASP A 91 -2.71 10.66 2.01
N LEU A 92 -2.75 11.99 1.87
CA LEU A 92 -1.56 12.82 1.71
C LEU A 92 -0.58 12.70 2.89
N LYS A 93 -1.11 12.57 4.11
CA LYS A 93 -0.29 12.52 5.32
C LYS A 93 0.58 11.26 5.31
N THR A 94 -0.01 10.10 5.06
CA THR A 94 0.72 8.84 5.01
C THR A 94 1.67 8.81 3.82
N ALA A 95 1.20 9.25 2.64
CA ALA A 95 2.03 9.32 1.44
C ALA A 95 3.30 10.18 1.65
N GLN A 96 3.18 11.34 2.31
CA GLN A 96 4.34 12.19 2.61
C GLN A 96 5.32 11.56 3.61
N ILE A 97 4.83 10.82 4.61
CA ILE A 97 5.69 10.13 5.58
C ILE A 97 6.50 9.05 4.85
N LEU A 98 5.85 8.25 4.03
CA LEU A 98 6.48 7.19 3.24
C LEU A 98 7.45 7.74 2.20
N PHE A 99 7.09 8.81 1.51
CA PHE A 99 7.96 9.49 0.54
C PHE A 99 9.29 9.93 1.19
N ARG A 100 9.25 10.47 2.41
CA ARG A 100 10.45 10.86 3.15
C ARG A 100 11.32 9.65 3.56
N ALA A 101 10.74 8.46 3.65
CA ALA A 101 11.46 7.24 3.99
C ALA A 101 12.26 6.65 2.81
N ILE A 102 11.87 6.92 1.55
CA ILE A 102 12.59 6.50 0.34
C ILE A 102 13.98 7.13 0.32
N GLN A 103 15.05 6.34 0.31
CA GLN A 103 16.43 6.82 0.35
C GLN A 103 17.04 6.98 -1.05
N ALA A 104 16.69 6.12 -1.99
CA ALA A 104 17.18 6.15 -3.37
C ALA A 104 16.72 7.42 -4.09
N SER A 105 17.68 8.26 -4.50
CA SER A 105 17.39 9.58 -5.10
C SER A 105 16.55 9.48 -6.38
N TRP A 106 16.88 8.56 -7.29
CA TRP A 106 16.17 8.39 -8.55
C TRP A 106 14.72 7.93 -8.37
N ILE A 107 14.45 7.11 -7.34
CA ILE A 107 13.08 6.70 -6.98
C ILE A 107 12.33 7.93 -6.44
N ARG A 108 12.96 8.66 -5.51
CA ARG A 108 12.38 9.88 -4.94
C ARG A 108 12.05 10.93 -6.01
N GLU A 109 12.94 11.14 -6.97
CA GLU A 109 12.73 12.03 -8.12
C GLU A 109 11.55 11.58 -8.99
N THR A 110 11.43 10.27 -9.22
CA THR A 110 10.29 9.69 -9.93
C THR A 110 8.98 9.96 -9.20
N VAL A 111 8.93 9.68 -7.88
CA VAL A 111 7.74 9.94 -7.05
C VAL A 111 7.38 11.43 -7.05
N GLN A 112 8.39 12.31 -6.95
CA GLN A 112 8.17 13.76 -6.97
C GLN A 112 7.60 14.25 -8.31
N ARG A 113 8.08 13.69 -9.43
CA ARG A 113 7.56 14.03 -10.76
C ARG A 113 6.10 13.61 -10.89
N ASP A 114 5.76 12.42 -10.40
CA ASP A 114 4.43 11.85 -10.55
C ASP A 114 3.44 12.47 -9.54
N HIS A 115 3.92 12.85 -8.35
CA HIS A 115 3.14 13.42 -7.23
C HIS A 115 3.80 14.67 -6.64
N PRO A 116 3.77 15.83 -7.34
CA PRO A 116 4.46 17.04 -6.90
C PRO A 116 3.97 17.61 -5.55
N ALA A 117 2.75 17.27 -5.13
CA ALA A 117 2.17 17.69 -3.85
C ALA A 117 2.89 17.10 -2.61
N LEU A 118 3.73 16.08 -2.78
CA LEU A 118 4.45 15.43 -1.67
C LEU A 118 5.67 16.21 -1.17
N VAL A 119 6.10 17.23 -1.92
CA VAL A 119 7.28 18.05 -1.61
C VAL A 119 6.92 19.38 -0.95
N GLN A 120 5.61 19.67 -0.83
CA GLN A 120 5.09 20.86 -0.15
C GLN A 120 5.16 20.70 1.38
#